data_AF-K2FI74-F1
#
_entry.id   AF-K2FI74-F1
#
_cell.length_a   1.000
_cell.length_b   1.000
_cell.length_c   1.000
_cell.angle_alpha   90.00
_cell.angle_beta   90.00
_cell.angle_gamma   90.00
#
_symmetry.space_group_name_H-M   'P 1'
#
loop_
_entity.id
_entity.type
_entity.pdbx_description
1 polymer ?
#
loop_
_entity_poly.entity_id
_entity_poly.type
_entity_poly.pdbx_seq_one_letter_code
_entity_poly.pdbx_strand_id
1 'polypeptide(L)'
;MFKRIYTRFMMEFLRILLWGLLSLPEKDWKKRNIDKEIEDGMKLAQRSLIKSQQLNEDLTLGSEPGHSKSTRKLMKAFSTQRYILEEDEKEFYLQVAKVWVGGLFNSYYVALSCSGIFLVTYLSTFLLHPYLSGWSTVIWTMILFFSSIIGILNAIRIEGGRKWLLLLLNVFFFIIFIMIMS
;
A
#
# COMPACT_ATOMS: atom_id res chain seq x y z
N MET A 1 -14.70 -20.86 -7.36
CA MET A 1 -13.82 -20.60 -6.19
C MET A 1 -12.60 -19.77 -6.56
N PHE A 2 -11.80 -20.18 -7.55
CA PHE A 2 -10.58 -19.48 -7.98
C PHE A 2 -10.79 -18.01 -8.40
N LYS A 3 -11.83 -17.72 -9.21
CA LYS A 3 -12.19 -16.36 -9.63
C LYS A 3 -12.45 -15.41 -8.45
N ARG A 4 -13.11 -15.88 -7.39
CA ARG A 4 -13.43 -15.10 -6.19
C ARG A 4 -12.17 -14.80 -5.36
N ILE A 5 -11.26 -15.76 -5.24
CA ILE A 5 -9.96 -15.58 -4.58
C ILE A 5 -9.11 -14.58 -5.35
N TYR A 6 -9.03 -14.73 -6.67
CA TYR A 6 -8.30 -13.81 -7.55
C TYR A 6 -8.82 -12.37 -7.44
N THR A 7 -10.15 -12.16 -7.52
CA THR A 7 -10.73 -10.81 -7.36
C THR A 7 -10.40 -10.20 -6.00
N ARG A 8 -10.46 -10.99 -4.91
CA ARG A 8 -10.08 -10.50 -3.58
C ARG A 8 -8.61 -10.09 -3.53
N PHE A 9 -7.71 -10.91 -4.05
CA PHE A 9 -6.29 -10.60 -4.13
C PHE A 9 -6.03 -9.33 -4.94
N MET A 10 -6.62 -9.22 -6.13
CA MET A 10 -6.46 -8.05 -6.99
C MET A 10 -6.96 -6.76 -6.35
N MET A 11 -8.07 -6.82 -5.59
CA MET A 11 -8.61 -5.64 -4.88
C MET A 11 -7.69 -5.18 -3.75
N GLU A 12 -7.10 -6.09 -2.98
CA GLU A 12 -6.12 -5.71 -1.95
C GLU A 12 -4.79 -5.25 -2.56
N PHE A 13 -4.34 -5.90 -3.64
CA PHE A 13 -3.16 -5.46 -4.38
C PHE A 13 -3.34 -4.04 -4.94
N LEU A 14 -4.48 -3.75 -5.56
CA LEU A 14 -4.84 -2.42 -6.03
C LEU A 14 -4.86 -1.41 -4.88
N ARG A 15 -5.42 -1.78 -3.73
CA ARG A 15 -5.45 -0.92 -2.54
C ARG A 15 -4.04 -0.58 -2.05
N ILE A 16 -3.10 -1.51 -2.12
CA ILE A 16 -1.67 -1.29 -1.79
C ILE A 16 -1.01 -0.35 -2.81
N LEU A 17 -1.26 -0.56 -4.11
CA LEU A 17 -0.74 0.33 -5.16
C LEU A 17 -1.24 1.76 -5.00
N LEU A 18 -2.56 1.92 -4.82
CA LEU A 18 -3.18 3.23 -4.56
C LEU A 18 -2.65 3.87 -3.29
N TRP A 19 -2.37 3.10 -2.24
CA TRP A 19 -1.67 3.59 -1.07
C TRP A 19 -0.27 4.09 -1.38
N GLY A 20 0.52 3.34 -2.16
CA GLY A 20 1.83 3.78 -2.61
C GLY A 20 1.79 5.13 -3.33
N LEU A 21 0.85 5.26 -4.28
CA LEU A 21 0.64 6.47 -5.08
C LEU A 21 0.16 7.66 -4.24
N LEU A 22 -0.91 7.48 -3.46
CA LEU A 22 -1.48 8.53 -2.59
C LEU A 22 -0.53 8.97 -1.47
N SER A 23 0.48 8.16 -1.17
CA SER A 23 1.47 8.53 -0.17
C SER A 23 2.67 9.29 -0.75
N LEU A 24 2.72 9.53 -2.06
CA LEU A 24 3.66 10.49 -2.64
C LEU A 24 3.23 11.93 -2.32
N PRO A 25 4.17 12.88 -2.22
CA PRO A 25 3.82 14.30 -2.03
C PRO A 25 2.89 14.81 -3.15
N GLU A 26 1.84 15.56 -2.81
CA GLU A 26 0.88 16.10 -3.80
C GLU A 26 1.56 16.93 -4.91
N LYS A 27 2.68 17.59 -4.59
CA LYS A 27 3.53 18.32 -5.57
C LYS A 27 4.05 17.45 -6.72
N ASP A 28 4.20 16.14 -6.48
CA ASP A 28 4.72 15.18 -7.47
C ASP A 28 3.59 14.56 -8.31
N TRP A 29 2.32 14.74 -7.91
CA TRP A 29 1.16 14.11 -8.57
C TRP A 29 0.92 14.66 -9.97
N LYS A 30 0.89 16.00 -10.08
CA LYS A 30 0.73 16.71 -11.36
C LYS A 30 1.87 16.45 -12.34
N LYS A 31 3.09 16.18 -11.84
CA LYS A 31 4.28 15.96 -12.68
C LYS A 31 4.32 14.56 -13.29
N ARG A 32 3.66 13.57 -12.66
CA ARG A 32 3.72 12.16 -13.05
C ARG A 32 2.38 11.59 -13.52
N ASN A 33 1.35 12.42 -13.72
CA ASN A 33 -0.02 11.99 -14.05
C ASN A 33 -0.60 10.96 -13.05
N ILE A 34 -0.20 11.03 -11.78
CA ILE A 34 -0.64 10.09 -10.74
C ILE A 34 -2.16 10.15 -10.57
N ASP A 35 -2.76 11.33 -10.76
CA ASP A 35 -4.22 11.52 -10.69
C ASP A 35 -4.97 10.61 -11.66
N LYS A 36 -4.41 10.41 -12.87
CA LYS A 36 -4.99 9.53 -13.89
C LYS A 36 -4.85 8.05 -13.52
N GLU A 37 -3.71 7.66 -12.94
CA GLU A 37 -3.51 6.28 -12.47
C GLU A 37 -4.47 5.92 -11.32
N ILE A 38 -4.70 6.87 -10.40
CA ILE A 38 -5.69 6.73 -9.33
C ILE A 38 -7.09 6.60 -9.92
N GLU A 39 -7.46 7.48 -10.85
CA GLU A 39 -8.75 7.45 -11.55
C GLU A 39 -8.98 6.10 -12.25
N ASP A 40 -8.04 5.64 -13.07
CA ASP A 40 -8.13 4.37 -13.80
C ASP A 40 -8.25 3.18 -12.85
N GLY A 41 -7.48 3.18 -11.75
CA GLY A 41 -7.56 2.17 -10.70
C GLY A 41 -8.94 2.13 -10.04
N MET A 42 -9.49 3.29 -9.70
CA MET A 42 -10.81 3.38 -9.06
C MET A 42 -11.95 3.03 -10.00
N LYS A 43 -11.87 3.41 -11.29
CA LYS A 43 -12.81 2.97 -12.34
C LYS A 43 -12.83 1.46 -12.48
N LEU A 44 -11.66 0.82 -12.44
CA LEU A 44 -11.55 -0.64 -12.49
C LEU A 44 -12.21 -1.28 -11.26
N ALA A 45 -11.97 -0.72 -10.07
CA ALA A 45 -12.61 -1.18 -8.83
C ALA A 45 -14.13 -1.04 -8.88
N GLN A 46 -14.66 0.11 -9.32
CA GLN A 46 -16.10 0.35 -9.49
C GLN A 46 -16.72 -0.67 -10.45
N ARG A 47 -16.14 -0.85 -11.65
CA ARG A 47 -16.63 -1.82 -12.64
C ARG A 47 -16.65 -3.24 -12.06
N SER A 48 -15.64 -3.61 -11.27
CA SER A 48 -15.61 -4.92 -10.61
C SER A 48 -16.74 -5.07 -9.59
N LEU A 49 -17.01 -4.04 -8.78
CA LEU A 49 -18.08 -4.05 -7.78
C LEU A 49 -19.47 -4.14 -8.43
N ILE A 50 -19.70 -3.37 -9.50
CA ILE A 50 -20.96 -3.39 -10.28
C ILE A 50 -21.17 -4.78 -10.90
N LYS A 51 -20.14 -5.32 -11.57
CA LYS A 51 -20.21 -6.68 -12.15
C LYS A 51 -20.47 -7.77 -11.11
N SER A 52 -20.06 -7.54 -9.86
CA SER A 52 -20.30 -8.47 -8.75
C SER A 52 -21.61 -8.20 -7.97
N GLN A 53 -22.45 -7.28 -8.45
CA GLN A 53 -23.71 -6.86 -7.79
C GLN A 53 -23.52 -6.31 -6.36
N GLN A 54 -22.30 -5.87 -6.04
CA GLN A 54 -21.97 -5.25 -4.75
C GLN A 54 -22.25 -3.75 -4.75
N LEU A 55 -22.22 -3.12 -5.92
CA LEU A 55 -22.69 -1.75 -6.15
C LEU A 55 -23.68 -1.78 -7.31
N ASN A 56 -24.67 -0.89 -7.25
CA ASN A 56 -25.53 -0.57 -8.38
C ASN A 56 -24.84 0.46 -9.30
N GLU A 57 -25.39 0.67 -10.50
CA GLU A 57 -24.84 1.64 -11.46
C GLU A 57 -24.89 3.09 -10.95
N ASP A 58 -25.88 3.40 -10.10
CA ASP A 58 -26.03 4.68 -9.39
C ASP A 58 -25.14 4.80 -8.13
N LEU A 59 -24.20 3.87 -7.95
CA LEU A 59 -23.28 3.78 -6.82
C LEU A 59 -23.94 3.53 -5.45
N THR A 60 -25.23 3.20 -5.42
CA THR A 60 -25.85 2.68 -4.20
C THR A 60 -25.40 1.26 -3.90
N LEU A 61 -25.60 0.80 -2.66
CA LEU A 61 -25.25 -0.56 -2.26
C LEU A 61 -26.10 -1.56 -3.05
N GLY A 62 -25.44 -2.54 -3.67
CA GLY A 62 -26.10 -3.60 -4.42
C GLY A 62 -26.67 -4.70 -3.52
N SER A 63 -27.27 -5.72 -4.15
CA SER A 63 -27.89 -6.86 -3.46
C SER A 63 -26.87 -7.77 -2.76
N GLU A 64 -25.62 -7.81 -3.25
CA GLU A 64 -24.57 -8.64 -2.68
C GLU A 64 -23.75 -7.89 -1.63
N PRO A 65 -23.59 -8.42 -0.41
CA PRO A 65 -22.78 -7.77 0.61
C PRO A 65 -21.29 -7.91 0.32
N GLY A 66 -20.52 -6.85 0.63
CA GLY A 66 -19.06 -6.89 0.56
C GLY A 66 -18.47 -8.00 1.44
N HIS A 67 -17.64 -8.86 0.84
CA HIS A 67 -17.10 -10.05 1.50
C HIS A 67 -15.91 -9.79 2.44
N SER A 68 -15.38 -8.57 2.51
CA SER A 68 -14.28 -8.20 3.42
C SER A 68 -14.53 -6.82 4.02
N LYS A 69 -13.87 -6.52 5.15
CA LYS A 69 -13.91 -5.17 5.75
C LYS A 69 -13.43 -4.10 4.76
N SER A 70 -12.39 -4.41 3.99
CA SER A 70 -11.83 -3.56 2.95
C SER A 70 -12.83 -3.26 1.83
N THR A 71 -13.48 -4.30 1.28
CA THR A 71 -14.50 -4.14 0.22
C THR A 71 -15.71 -3.37 0.72
N ARG A 72 -16.19 -3.65 1.94
CA ARG A 72 -17.30 -2.89 2.56
C ARG A 72 -16.93 -1.42 2.73
N LYS A 73 -15.68 -1.14 3.12
CA LYS A 73 -15.18 0.24 3.24
C LYS A 73 -15.15 0.95 1.89
N LEU A 74 -14.70 0.27 0.84
CA LEU A 74 -14.72 0.80 -0.53
C LEU A 74 -16.15 1.07 -1.02
N MET A 75 -17.07 0.12 -0.86
CA MET A 75 -18.48 0.29 -1.23
C MET A 75 -19.10 1.49 -0.50
N LYS A 76 -18.82 1.61 0.81
CA LYS A 76 -19.26 2.76 1.59
C LYS A 76 -18.65 4.06 1.08
N ALA A 77 -17.36 4.08 0.70
CA ALA A 77 -16.70 5.26 0.16
C ALA A 77 -17.35 5.72 -1.15
N PHE A 78 -17.62 4.80 -2.08
CA PHE A 78 -18.36 5.09 -3.32
C PHE A 78 -19.76 5.65 -3.05
N SER A 79 -20.52 4.98 -2.17
CA SER A 79 -21.89 5.41 -1.85
C SER A 79 -21.94 6.76 -1.12
N THR A 80 -20.97 7.05 -0.24
CA THR A 80 -20.96 8.30 0.54
C THR A 80 -20.57 9.49 -0.32
N GLN A 81 -19.59 9.32 -1.22
CA GLN A 81 -19.06 10.42 -2.03
C GLN A 81 -19.79 10.64 -3.35
N ARG A 82 -20.86 9.88 -3.63
CA ARG A 82 -21.57 9.88 -4.93
C ARG A 82 -22.01 11.27 -5.42
N TYR A 83 -22.26 12.22 -4.52
CA TYR A 83 -22.69 13.57 -4.86
C TYR A 83 -21.59 14.37 -5.57
N ILE A 84 -20.31 14.04 -5.31
CA ILE A 84 -19.15 14.70 -5.92
C ILE A 84 -19.00 14.27 -7.39
N LEU A 85 -19.52 13.09 -7.77
CA LEU A 85 -19.35 12.54 -9.12
C LEU A 85 -19.90 13.49 -10.20
N GLU A 86 -21.02 14.17 -9.92
CA GLU A 86 -21.65 15.11 -10.86
C GLU A 86 -20.89 16.44 -10.95
N GLU A 87 -20.17 16.84 -9.90
CA GLU A 87 -19.42 18.09 -9.83
C GLU A 87 -18.00 17.94 -10.41
N ASP A 88 -17.28 16.91 -9.98
CA ASP A 88 -15.92 16.62 -10.40
C ASP A 88 -15.61 15.12 -10.27
N GLU A 89 -15.66 14.43 -11.42
CA GLU A 89 -15.38 13.00 -11.49
C GLU A 89 -13.97 12.64 -10.96
N LYS A 90 -12.97 13.50 -11.17
CA LYS A 90 -11.60 13.22 -10.73
C LYS A 90 -11.47 13.34 -9.22
N GLU A 91 -12.00 14.43 -8.67
CA GLU A 91 -12.01 14.65 -7.23
C GLU A 91 -12.81 13.54 -6.52
N PHE A 92 -13.91 13.09 -7.11
CA PHE A 92 -14.67 11.95 -6.63
C PHE A 92 -13.80 10.70 -6.47
N TYR A 93 -13.11 10.24 -7.52
CA TYR A 93 -12.29 9.03 -7.43
C TYR A 93 -11.11 9.21 -6.47
N LEU A 94 -10.52 10.41 -6.41
CA LEU A 94 -9.46 10.73 -5.48
C LEU A 94 -9.93 10.60 -4.02
N GLN A 95 -11.10 11.16 -3.69
CA GLN A 95 -11.66 11.07 -2.34
C GLN A 95 -12.05 9.65 -1.98
N VAL A 96 -12.66 8.91 -2.90
CA VAL A 96 -12.99 7.49 -2.68
C VAL A 96 -11.71 6.69 -2.40
N ALA A 97 -10.65 6.92 -3.17
CA ALA A 97 -9.35 6.29 -2.96
C ALA A 97 -8.76 6.67 -1.59
N LYS A 98 -8.72 7.97 -1.24
CA LYS A 98 -8.25 8.47 0.06
C LYS A 98 -9.01 7.83 1.22
N VAL A 99 -10.34 7.69 1.13
CA VAL A 99 -11.15 7.05 2.18
C VAL A 99 -10.89 5.55 2.24
N TRP A 100 -10.86 4.85 1.10
CA TRP A 100 -10.66 3.41 1.05
C TRP A 100 -9.28 3.02 1.60
N VAL A 101 -8.26 3.74 1.17
CA VAL A 101 -6.85 3.55 1.54
C VAL A 101 -6.53 4.16 2.91
N GLY A 102 -7.26 5.19 3.35
CA GLY A 102 -6.98 5.89 4.61
C GLY A 102 -6.93 4.94 5.80
N GLY A 103 -5.79 4.90 6.51
CA GLY A 103 -5.59 3.96 7.61
C GLY A 103 -5.32 2.50 7.19
N LEU A 104 -4.92 2.24 5.94
CA LEU A 104 -4.41 0.93 5.50
C LEU A 104 -3.20 0.53 6.34
N PHE A 105 -2.25 1.46 6.47
CA PHE A 105 -1.11 1.32 7.34
C PHE A 105 -0.74 2.68 7.91
N ASN A 106 -0.50 2.74 9.23
CA ASN A 106 0.15 3.89 9.83
C ASN A 106 1.62 3.86 9.40
N SER A 107 2.09 4.90 8.71
CA SER A 107 3.49 4.99 8.25
C SER A 107 4.49 4.76 9.38
N TYR A 108 4.13 5.13 10.62
CA TYR A 108 4.91 4.80 11.81
C TYR A 108 5.06 3.28 12.03
N TYR A 109 3.94 2.54 12.04
CA TYR A 109 3.99 1.09 12.24
C TYR A 109 4.65 0.35 11.07
N VAL A 110 4.54 0.86 9.84
CA VAL A 110 5.25 0.27 8.69
C VAL A 110 6.75 0.46 8.85
N ALA A 111 7.20 1.69 9.10
CA ALA A 111 8.62 1.97 9.29
C ALA A 111 9.19 1.15 10.45
N LEU A 112 8.46 1.06 11.57
CA LEU A 112 8.85 0.26 12.72
C LEU A 112 8.89 -1.24 12.41
N SER A 113 7.89 -1.76 11.70
CA SER A 113 7.85 -3.18 11.30
C SER A 113 8.97 -3.52 10.32
N CYS A 114 9.27 -2.63 9.37
CA CYS A 114 10.42 -2.76 8.47
C CYS A 114 11.74 -2.82 9.24
N SER A 115 11.92 -1.95 10.24
CA SER A 115 13.08 -1.99 11.13
C SER A 115 13.17 -3.32 11.89
N GLY A 116 12.04 -3.83 12.40
CA GLY A 116 11.97 -5.13 13.07
C GLY A 116 12.32 -6.30 12.14
N ILE A 117 11.75 -6.32 10.93
CA ILE A 117 12.03 -7.33 9.90
C ILE A 117 13.52 -7.30 9.55
N PHE A 118 14.10 -6.13 9.29
CA PHE A 118 15.52 -5.99 8.99
C PHE A 118 16.37 -6.61 10.10
N LEU A 119 16.10 -6.25 11.36
CA LEU A 119 16.88 -6.71 12.51
C LEU A 119 16.76 -8.22 12.71
N VAL A 120 15.56 -8.79 12.59
CA VAL A 120 15.34 -10.24 12.68
C VAL A 120 16.06 -10.95 11.54
N THR A 121 15.90 -10.48 10.30
CA THR A 121 16.57 -11.07 9.13
C THR A 121 18.10 -10.99 9.28
N TYR A 122 18.63 -9.84 9.67
CA TYR A 122 20.06 -9.63 9.90
C TYR A 122 20.63 -10.56 10.97
N LEU A 123 19.99 -10.64 12.15
CA LEU A 123 20.42 -11.54 13.22
C LEU A 123 20.32 -13.01 12.82
N SER A 124 19.25 -13.37 12.11
CA SER A 124 19.07 -14.73 11.62
C SER A 124 20.11 -15.13 10.58
N THR A 125 20.72 -14.17 9.85
CA THR A 125 21.83 -14.45 8.93
C THR A 125 23.00 -15.11 9.65
N PHE A 126 23.32 -14.72 10.89
CA PHE A 126 24.40 -15.35 11.65
C PHE A 126 24.09 -16.81 12.01
N LEU A 127 22.84 -17.10 12.35
CA LEU A 127 22.40 -18.45 12.71
C LEU A 127 22.24 -19.36 11.50
N LEU A 128 21.77 -18.79 10.38
CA LEU A 128 21.45 -19.52 9.15
C LEU A 128 22.58 -19.48 8.12
N HIS A 129 23.70 -18.80 8.41
CA HIS A 129 24.84 -18.68 7.49
C HIS A 129 25.25 -20.00 6.82
N PRO A 130 25.34 -21.15 7.53
CA PRO A 130 25.72 -22.42 6.90
C PRO A 130 24.69 -22.95 5.88
N TYR A 131 23.44 -22.50 5.97
CA TYR A 131 22.32 -22.95 5.15
C TYR A 131 21.99 -21.97 4.02
N LEU A 132 22.51 -20.75 4.07
CA LEU A 132 22.28 -19.72 3.05
C LEU A 132 23.19 -19.99 1.85
N SER A 133 22.62 -20.54 0.78
CA SER A 133 23.29 -20.72 -0.52
C SER A 133 22.36 -20.50 -1.70
N GLY A 134 22.92 -20.05 -2.82
CA GLY A 134 22.20 -19.84 -4.08
C GLY A 134 21.01 -18.87 -3.94
N TRP A 135 19.82 -19.33 -4.35
CA TRP A 135 18.60 -18.51 -4.35
C TRP A 135 18.16 -18.07 -2.94
N SER A 136 18.42 -18.87 -1.91
CA SER A 136 18.04 -18.51 -0.54
C SER A 136 18.77 -17.24 -0.07
N THR A 137 20.06 -17.12 -0.38
CA THR A 137 20.86 -15.92 -0.12
C THR A 137 20.31 -14.70 -0.87
N VAL A 138 19.95 -14.86 -2.16
CA VAL A 138 19.36 -13.77 -2.95
C VAL A 138 18.06 -13.24 -2.32
N ILE A 139 17.18 -14.15 -1.91
CA ILE A 139 15.92 -13.78 -1.23
C ILE A 139 16.22 -13.06 0.09
N TRP A 140 17.19 -13.55 0.86
CA TRP A 140 17.61 -12.94 2.13
C TRP A 140 18.11 -11.51 1.93
N THR A 141 19.00 -11.32 0.97
CA THR A 141 19.57 -10.02 0.59
C THR A 141 18.48 -9.06 0.10
N MET A 142 17.51 -9.56 -0.68
CA MET A 142 16.35 -8.76 -1.10
C MET A 142 15.51 -8.30 0.08
N ILE A 143 15.26 -9.16 1.07
CA ILE A 143 14.50 -8.78 2.27
C ILE A 143 15.22 -7.65 3.02
N LEU A 144 16.53 -7.74 3.22
CA LEU A 144 17.32 -6.70 3.88
C LEU A 144 17.29 -5.37 3.11
N PHE A 145 17.41 -5.42 1.78
CA PHE A 145 17.36 -4.25 0.92
C PHE A 145 15.99 -3.57 0.95
N PHE A 146 14.93 -4.32 0.65
CA PHE A 146 13.58 -3.77 0.54
C PHE A 146 13.04 -3.31 1.91
N SER A 147 13.31 -4.02 3.00
CA SER A 147 12.88 -3.58 4.34
C SER A 147 13.47 -2.22 4.69
N SER A 148 14.76 -1.99 4.44
CA SER A 148 15.41 -0.70 4.70
C SER A 148 14.81 0.43 3.84
N ILE A 149 14.63 0.21 2.54
CA ILE A 149 14.09 1.22 1.62
C ILE A 149 12.63 1.55 1.95
N ILE A 150 11.79 0.54 2.14
CA ILE A 150 10.38 0.73 2.50
C ILE A 150 10.29 1.43 3.86
N GLY A 151 11.18 1.10 4.80
CA GLY A 151 11.30 1.76 6.09
C GLY A 151 11.61 3.25 5.96
N ILE A 152 12.59 3.63 5.13
CA ILE A 152 12.94 5.04 4.85
C ILE A 152 11.75 5.78 4.23
N LEU A 153 11.15 5.23 3.18
CA LEU A 153 10.02 5.87 2.48
C LEU A 153 8.84 6.14 3.42
N ASN A 154 8.58 5.23 4.36
CA ASN A 154 7.53 5.42 5.35
C ASN A 154 7.94 6.35 6.48
N ALA A 155 9.21 6.35 6.91
CA ALA A 155 9.69 7.24 7.94
C ALA A 155 9.62 8.72 7.51
N ILE A 156 9.87 9.05 6.24
CA ILE A 156 9.77 10.42 5.72
C ILE A 156 8.36 11.02 5.89
N ARG A 157 7.33 10.16 5.89
CA ARG A 157 5.91 10.52 5.99
C ARG A 157 5.41 10.70 7.42
N ILE A 158 6.23 10.40 8.42
CA ILE A 158 5.90 10.58 9.84
C ILE A 158 6.14 12.05 10.23
N GLU A 159 5.33 12.56 11.14
CA GLU A 159 5.49 13.90 11.71
C GLU A 159 6.07 13.85 13.14
N GLY A 160 6.75 14.92 13.55
CA GLY A 160 7.34 15.06 14.89
C GLY A 160 8.68 14.35 15.09
N GLY A 161 9.18 14.34 16.33
CA GLY A 161 10.52 13.81 16.66
C GLY A 161 10.73 12.32 16.36
N ARG A 162 9.65 11.52 16.38
CA ARG A 162 9.69 10.09 16.03
C ARG A 162 10.07 9.85 14.57
N LYS A 163 9.80 10.81 13.68
CA LYS A 163 10.23 10.81 12.28
C LYS A 163 11.75 10.62 12.18
N TRP A 164 12.49 11.49 12.88
CA TRP A 164 13.95 11.52 12.79
C TRP A 164 14.57 10.23 13.33
N LEU A 165 14.04 9.71 14.44
CA LEU A 165 14.50 8.45 15.02
C LEU A 165 14.32 7.28 14.04
N LEU A 166 13.13 7.11 13.46
CA LEU A 166 12.88 6.01 12.52
C LEU A 166 13.61 6.20 11.19
N LEU A 167 13.76 7.43 10.72
CA LEU A 167 14.50 7.73 9.50
C LEU A 167 15.98 7.38 9.68
N LEU A 168 16.61 7.87 10.75
CA LEU A 168 18.01 7.58 11.06
C LEU A 168 18.23 6.08 11.25
N LEU A 169 17.32 5.38 11.93
CA LEU A 169 17.40 3.93 12.12
C LEU A 169 17.38 3.17 10.79
N ASN A 170 16.43 3.47 9.90
CA ASN A 170 16.33 2.76 8.61
C ASN A 170 17.45 3.16 7.64
N VAL A 171 17.96 4.41 7.71
CA VAL A 171 19.17 4.81 6.97
C VAL A 171 20.40 4.05 7.50
N PHE A 172 20.54 3.92 8.81
CA PHE A 172 21.61 3.14 9.43
C PHE A 172 21.55 1.67 8.99
N PHE A 173 20.37 1.06 8.95
CA PHE A 173 20.18 -0.29 8.40
C PHE A 173 20.54 -0.40 6.93
N PHE A 174 20.19 0.61 6.13
CA PHE A 174 20.60 0.65 4.73
C PHE A 174 22.13 0.74 4.58
N ILE A 175 22.81 1.51 5.43
CA ILE A 175 24.29 1.56 5.46
C ILE A 175 24.86 0.19 5.83
N ILE A 176 24.33 -0.47 6.87
CA ILE A 176 24.72 -1.84 7.24
C ILE A 176 24.56 -2.79 6.05
N PHE A 177 23.44 -2.71 5.33
CA PHE A 177 23.20 -3.52 4.14
C PHE A 177 24.30 -3.29 3.08
N ILE A 178 24.66 -2.03 2.79
CA ILE A 178 25.73 -1.72 1.85
C ILE A 178 27.06 -2.34 2.32
N MET A 179 27.36 -2.26 3.63
CA MET A 179 28.58 -2.86 4.19
C MET A 179 28.61 -4.38 4.09
N ILE A 180 27.46 -5.06 4.18
CA ILE A 180 27.37 -6.52 3.99
C ILE A 180 27.64 -6.91 2.52
N MET A 181 27.26 -6.05 1.59
CA MET A 181 27.40 -6.29 0.15
C MET A 181 28.77 -5.89 -0.42
N SER A 182 29.55 -5.12 0.33
CA SER A 182 30.91 -4.68 -0.02
C SER A 182 31.95 -5.72 0.39
#